data_AF-X0WQ11-F1
#
_entry.id   AF-X0WQ11-F1
#
_cell.length_a   1.000
_cell.length_b   1.000
_cell.length_c   1.000
_cell.angle_alpha   90.00
_cell.angle_beta   90.00
_cell.angle_gamma   90.00
#
_symmetry.space_group_name_H-M   'P 1'
#
loop_
_entity.id
_entity.type
_entity.pdbx_description
1 polymer ?
#
loop_
_entity_poly.entity_id
_entity_poly.type
_entity_poly.pdbx_seq_one_letter_code
_entity_poly.pdbx_strand_id
1 'polypeptide(L)'
;MFRSGLNKGVAREIDSNTGPGTFSLFLPTPLDLTIGDQFDIYPGCKKRWEEDCALRFDNSINFQGEPFVPGDDEAYRSADTKR
;
A
#
# COMPACT_ATOMS: atom_id res chain seq x y z
N MET A 1 -10.09 -4.42 -9.09
CA MET A 1 -11.31 -5.24 -8.91
C MET A 1 -11.57 -6.06 -10.17
N PHE A 2 -12.25 -7.21 -10.07
CA PHE A 2 -12.63 -8.00 -11.24
C PHE A 2 -13.81 -7.35 -11.99
N ARG A 3 -13.67 -7.17 -13.31
CA ARG A 3 -14.66 -6.55 -14.19
C ARG A 3 -15.50 -7.56 -14.97
N SER A 4 -14.99 -8.77 -15.16
CA SER A 4 -15.67 -9.86 -15.87
C SER A 4 -15.45 -11.21 -15.16
N GLY A 5 -16.00 -12.26 -15.76
CA GLY A 5 -15.88 -13.63 -15.24
C GLY A 5 -16.80 -13.91 -14.06
N LEU A 6 -16.61 -15.09 -13.47
CA LEU A 6 -17.37 -15.54 -12.30
C LEU A 6 -17.13 -14.68 -11.06
N ASN A 7 -15.97 -14.04 -10.99
CA ASN A 7 -15.58 -13.18 -9.88
C ASN A 7 -15.92 -11.69 -10.11
N LYS A 8 -16.77 -11.33 -11.09
CA LYS A 8 -17.13 -9.92 -11.35
C LYS A 8 -17.60 -9.19 -10.09
N GLY A 9 -17.01 -8.04 -9.81
CA GLY A 9 -17.28 -7.22 -8.61
C GLY A 9 -16.45 -7.61 -7.39
N VAL A 10 -15.73 -8.73 -7.41
CA VAL A 10 -14.82 -9.11 -6.33
C VAL A 10 -13.58 -8.22 -6.33
N ALA A 11 -13.15 -7.79 -5.14
CA ALA A 11 -11.88 -7.15 -4.90
C ALA A 11 -10.99 -8.05 -4.03
N ARG A 12 -9.68 -8.05 -4.32
CA ARG A 12 -8.64 -8.75 -3.56
C ARG A 12 -7.41 -7.89 -3.45
N GLU A 13 -6.73 -8.01 -2.32
CA GLU A 13 -5.44 -7.39 -2.09
C GLU A 13 -4.34 -8.25 -2.71
N ILE A 14 -3.37 -7.56 -3.30
CA ILE A 14 -2.15 -8.17 -3.85
C ILE A 14 -1.14 -8.24 -2.72
N ASP A 15 -0.64 -9.44 -2.46
CA ASP A 15 0.37 -9.70 -1.44
C ASP A 15 1.78 -9.41 -2.00
N SER A 16 2.09 -9.96 -3.17
CA SER A 16 3.38 -9.74 -3.82
C SER A 16 3.28 -9.71 -5.34
N ASN A 17 4.27 -9.06 -5.96
CA ASN A 17 4.52 -9.12 -7.39
C ASN A 17 5.73 -10.05 -7.60
N THR A 18 5.48 -11.24 -8.12
CA THR A 18 6.50 -12.28 -8.30
C THR A 18 7.17 -12.24 -9.68
N GLY A 19 6.72 -11.36 -10.58
CA GLY A 19 7.27 -11.18 -11.91
C GLY A 19 6.36 -10.33 -12.79
N PRO A 20 6.79 -9.92 -14.00
CA PRO A 20 5.97 -9.13 -14.90
C PRO A 20 4.59 -9.77 -15.14
N GLY A 21 3.53 -9.09 -14.69
CA GLY A 21 2.15 -9.57 -14.82
C GLY A 21 1.77 -10.75 -13.91
N THR A 22 2.64 -11.17 -12.98
CA THR A 22 2.38 -12.28 -12.05
C THR A 22 2.27 -11.76 -10.62
N PHE A 23 1.13 -12.02 -10.00
CA PHE A 23 0.79 -11.51 -8.66
C PHE A 23 0.32 -12.63 -7.75
N SER A 24 0.72 -12.61 -6.49
CA SER A 24 0.07 -13.39 -5.42
C SER A 24 -1.03 -12.56 -4.78
N LEU A 25 -2.14 -13.20 -4.43
CA LEU A 25 -3.23 -12.57 -3.67
C LEU A 25 -3.10 -12.92 -2.20
N PHE A 26 -3.43 -11.97 -1.33
CA PHE A 26 -3.43 -12.20 0.11
C PHE A 26 -4.47 -13.24 0.54
N LEU A 27 -5.63 -13.21 -0.11
CA LEU A 27 -6.68 -14.23 0.02
C LEU A 27 -7.08 -14.75 -1.36
N PRO A 28 -7.46 -16.03 -1.48
CA PRO A 28 -7.95 -16.58 -2.73
C PRO A 28 -9.24 -15.89 -3.18
N THR A 29 -9.52 -15.96 -4.48
CA THR A 29 -10.83 -15.58 -5.01
C THR A 29 -11.89 -16.61 -4.58
N PRO A 30 -13.16 -16.20 -4.41
CA PRO A 30 -14.23 -17.14 -4.02
C PRO A 30 -14.48 -18.23 -5.06
N LEU A 31 -14.25 -17.92 -6.33
CA LEU A 31 -14.42 -18.83 -7.47
C LEU A 31 -13.12 -18.90 -8.27
N ASP A 32 -12.95 -19.96 -9.03
CA ASP A 32 -11.78 -20.14 -9.89
C ASP A 32 -11.71 -19.05 -10.98
N LEU A 33 -10.49 -18.71 -11.37
CA LEU A 33 -10.20 -17.76 -12.44
C LEU A 33 -10.12 -18.47 -13.79
N THR A 34 -10.60 -17.79 -14.83
CA THR A 34 -10.49 -18.30 -16.21
C THR A 34 -9.64 -17.36 -17.05
N ILE A 35 -8.87 -17.92 -18.00
CA ILE A 35 -8.10 -17.13 -18.96
C ILE A 35 -9.06 -16.22 -19.74
N GLY A 36 -8.75 -14.92 -19.79
CA GLY A 36 -9.59 -13.89 -20.42
C GLY A 36 -10.38 -13.05 -19.43
N ASP A 37 -10.40 -13.40 -18.14
CA ASP A 37 -11.00 -12.56 -17.10
C ASP A 37 -10.27 -11.21 -17.00
N GLN A 38 -11.05 -10.13 -16.99
CA GLN A 38 -10.56 -8.76 -16.92
C GLN A 38 -10.66 -8.24 -15.50
N PHE A 39 -9.63 -7.53 -15.05
CA PHE A 39 -9.60 -6.85 -13.77
C PHE A 39 -8.81 -5.55 -13.87
N ASP A 40 -9.06 -4.66 -12.92
CA ASP A 40 -8.24 -3.46 -12.70
C ASP A 40 -7.29 -3.71 -11.54
N ILE A 41 -6.03 -3.33 -11.74
CA ILE A 41 -4.98 -3.33 -10.73
C ILE A 41 -4.62 -1.88 -10.40
N TYR A 42 -4.46 -1.61 -9.12
CA TYR A 42 -4.01 -0.30 -8.64
C TYR A 42 -2.59 -0.44 -8.07
N PRO A 43 -1.74 0.58 -8.22
CA PRO A 43 -0.42 0.59 -7.61
C PRO A 43 -0.54 0.49 -6.08
N GLY A 44 0.24 -0.39 -5.47
CA GLY A 44 0.31 -0.51 -4.01
C GLY A 44 0.84 0.78 -3.35
N CYS A 45 0.39 1.03 -2.12
CA CYS A 45 0.87 2.10 -1.25
C CYS A 45 1.27 1.48 0.10
N LYS A 46 2.57 1.47 0.43
CA LYS A 46 3.06 0.96 1.72
C LYS A 46 2.85 1.94 2.88
N LYS A 47 2.09 3.01 2.64
CA LYS A 47 1.70 4.04 3.61
C LYS A 47 2.88 4.80 4.23
N ARG A 48 4.01 4.89 3.54
CA ARG A 48 5.13 5.77 3.96
C ARG A 48 4.93 7.16 3.38
N TRP A 49 5.22 8.18 4.19
CA TRP A 49 4.98 9.59 3.82
C TRP A 49 5.83 10.02 2.63
N GLU A 50 7.14 9.80 2.68
CA GLU A 50 8.07 10.32 1.67
C GLU A 50 8.02 9.49 0.38
N GLU A 51 8.27 8.19 0.46
CA GLU A 51 8.45 7.35 -0.73
C GLU A 51 7.15 7.03 -1.46
N ASP A 52 6.07 6.77 -0.71
CA ASP A 52 4.79 6.43 -1.32
C ASP A 52 3.94 7.69 -1.52
N CYS A 53 3.63 8.43 -0.46
CA CYS A 53 2.64 9.52 -0.55
C CYS A 53 3.14 10.76 -1.30
N ALA A 54 4.34 11.26 -0.98
CA ALA A 54 4.91 12.44 -1.61
C ALA A 54 5.52 12.13 -2.98
N LEU A 55 6.47 11.19 -3.05
CA LEU A 55 7.24 10.94 -4.28
C LEU A 55 6.44 10.17 -5.34
N ARG A 56 5.76 9.09 -4.96
CA ARG A 56 5.08 8.21 -5.93
C ARG A 56 3.69 8.72 -6.32
N PHE A 57 2.94 9.29 -5.39
CA PHE A 57 1.53 9.69 -5.59
C PHE A 57 1.29 11.20 -5.60
N ASP A 58 2.30 12.03 -5.26
CA ASP A 58 2.18 13.50 -5.18
C ASP A 58 0.96 13.98 -4.39
N ASN A 59 0.70 13.33 -3.25
CA ASN A 59 -0.49 13.55 -2.43
C ASN A 59 -0.18 13.76 -0.94
N SER A 60 0.99 14.33 -0.65
CA SER A 60 1.48 14.54 0.72
C SER A 60 0.54 15.38 1.59
N ILE A 61 -0.19 16.33 1.00
CA ILE A 61 -1.15 17.19 1.72
C ILE A 61 -2.33 16.42 2.33
N ASN A 62 -2.69 15.26 1.76
CA ASN A 62 -3.76 14.41 2.26
C ASN A 62 -3.22 13.18 3.03
N PHE A 63 -1.96 13.20 3.47
CA PHE A 63 -1.41 12.14 4.29
C PHE A 63 -2.00 12.18 5.70
N GLN A 64 -2.69 11.11 6.11
CA GLN A 64 -3.41 11.02 7.40
C GLN A 64 -2.61 10.27 8.48
N GLY A 65 -1.28 10.34 8.41
CA GLY A 65 -0.38 9.76 9.41
C GLY A 65 0.46 10.82 10.09
N GLU A 66 1.34 10.38 10.99
CA GLU A 66 2.12 11.25 11.86
C GLU A 66 3.64 11.05 11.62
N PRO A 67 4.16 11.43 10.44
CA PRO A 67 5.53 11.07 10.03
C PRO A 67 6.62 11.80 10.82
N PHE A 68 6.27 12.89 11.51
CA PHE A 68 7.20 13.74 12.22
C PHE A 68 7.02 13.69 13.74
N VAL A 69 6.17 12.80 14.25
CA VAL A 69 6.08 12.61 15.70
C VAL A 69 7.42 12.03 16.19
N PRO A 70 8.12 12.72 17.09
CA PRO A 70 9.38 12.24 17.61
C PRO A 70 9.15 10.94 18.40
N GLY A 71 10.10 10.02 18.31
CA GLY A 71 10.11 8.85 19.19
C GLY A 71 10.37 9.25 20.64
N ASP A 72 10.08 8.34 21.57
CA ASP A 72 10.19 8.56 23.02
C ASP A 72 11.58 9.10 23.43
N ASP A 73 12.66 8.58 22.83
CA ASP A 73 14.03 9.01 23.13
C ASP A 73 14.25 10.50 22.90
N GLU A 74 13.69 11.06 21.82
CA GLU A 74 13.78 12.49 21.52
C GLU A 74 12.80 13.28 22.37
N ALA A 75 11.61 12.73 22.66
CA ALA A 75 10.60 13.37 23.49
C ALA A 75 11.07 13.59 24.94
N TYR A 76 11.84 12.65 25.50
CA TYR A 76 12.41 12.75 26.86
C TYR A 76 13.80 13.37 26.91
N ARG A 77 14.33 13.86 25.77
CA ARG A 77 15.65 14.47 25.72
C ARG A 77 15.69 15.72 26.58
N SER A 78 16.46 15.67 27.66
CA SER A 78 16.74 16.84 28.48
C SER A 78 17.66 17.80 27.71
N ALA A 79 17.48 19.11 27.90
CA ALA A 79 18.37 20.10 27.33
C ALA A 79 19.78 19.94 27.96
N ASP A 80 20.66 19.26 27.24
CA ASP A 80 22.06 19.14 27.62
C ASP A 80 22.73 20.50 27.37
N THR A 81 23.02 21.23 28.45
CA THR A 81 23.86 22.44 28.35
C THR A 81 25.30 21.95 28.20
N LYS A 82 25.71 21.68 26.95
CA LYS A 82 27.11 21.42 26.65
C LYS A 82 27.94 22.61 27.11
N ARG A 83 28.67 22.44 28.21
CA ARG A 83 29.70 23.37 28.70
C ARG A 83 31.01 23.13 27.97
#